data_AF-A0AAW5B3J8-F1
#
_entry.id   AF-A0AAW5B3J8-F1
#
_cell.length_a   1.000
_cell.length_b   1.000
_cell.length_c   1.000
_cell.angle_alpha   90.00
_cell.angle_beta   90.00
_cell.angle_gamma   90.00
#
_symmetry.space_group_name_H-M   'P 1'
#
loop_
_entity.id
_entity.type
_entity.pdbx_description
1 polymer ?
#
loop_
_entity_poly.entity_id
_entity_poly.type
_entity_poly.pdbx_seq_one_letter_code
_entity_poly.pdbx_strand_id
1 'polypeptide(L)'
;MKLFNSKAERIYYIVYTMMMLLLYLGYVALDNARLSKGAMIGNRSITESEWESISQMGAWTVNLEFIFLGVFVVMLSIMYFRSFKNKSVIKPFLVTHAALFMVILVLSFALLPVTSLPIGNLLQPLLSLAIITLFLISLFFVIFILRTMKKKTEQSF
;
A
#
# COMPACT_ATOMS: atom_id res chain seq x y z
N MET A 1 26.56 9.14 7.21
CA MET A 1 26.28 7.91 6.45
C MET A 1 25.33 8.26 5.31
N LYS A 2 25.69 8.09 4.03
CA LYS A 2 24.80 8.42 2.91
C LYS A 2 23.65 7.40 2.85
N LEU A 3 22.41 7.88 2.77
CA LEU A 3 21.22 7.01 2.68
C LEU A 3 21.10 6.36 1.30
N PHE A 4 21.58 6.99 0.23
CA PHE A 4 21.52 6.42 -1.13
C PHE A 4 22.93 6.22 -1.67
N ASN A 5 23.14 5.09 -2.35
CA ASN A 5 24.46 4.75 -2.91
C ASN A 5 24.72 5.46 -4.24
N SER A 6 23.67 5.86 -4.96
CA SER A 6 23.78 6.60 -6.23
C SER A 6 22.64 7.59 -6.48
N LYS A 7 22.82 8.51 -7.42
CA LYS A 7 21.76 9.42 -7.88
C LYS A 7 20.59 8.66 -8.50
N ALA A 8 20.88 7.62 -9.29
CA ALA A 8 19.85 6.79 -9.92
C ALA A 8 18.97 6.08 -8.88
N GLU A 9 19.58 5.56 -7.81
CA GLU A 9 18.85 4.95 -6.71
C GLU A 9 17.93 5.95 -5.99
N ARG A 10 18.41 7.18 -5.74
CA ARG A 10 17.59 8.24 -5.17
C ARG A 10 16.38 8.58 -6.06
N ILE A 11 16.59 8.74 -7.37
CA ILE A 11 15.51 9.03 -8.33
C ILE A 11 14.48 7.91 -8.31
N TYR A 12 14.93 6.65 -8.32
CA TYR A 12 14.06 5.49 -8.26
C TYR A 12 13.14 5.50 -7.03
N TYR A 13 13.68 5.78 -5.84
CA TYR A 13 12.85 5.89 -4.63
C TYR A 13 11.89 7.09 -4.66
N ILE A 14 12.30 8.23 -5.23
CA ILE A 14 11.42 9.40 -5.39
C ILE A 14 10.24 9.07 -6.29
N VAL A 15 10.49 8.44 -7.45
CA VAL A 15 9.44 8.04 -8.39
C VAL A 15 8.47 7.05 -7.73
N TYR A 16 9.00 6.06 -7.02
CA TYR A 16 8.19 5.11 -6.24
C TYR A 16 7.30 5.84 -5.22
N THR A 17 7.87 6.74 -4.40
CA THR A 17 7.12 7.51 -3.40
C THR A 17 6.05 8.39 -4.04
N MET A 18 6.38 9.11 -5.11
CA MET A 18 5.41 9.95 -5.83
C MET A 18 4.25 9.12 -6.38
N MET A 19 4.54 7.97 -6.98
CA MET A 19 3.52 7.07 -7.53
C MET A 19 2.58 6.55 -6.44
N MET A 20 3.12 6.12 -5.29
CA MET A 20 2.32 5.68 -4.15
C MET A 20 1.42 6.79 -3.60
N LEU A 21 1.94 8.02 -3.50
CA LEU A 21 1.16 9.17 -3.03
C LEU A 21 0.06 9.57 -4.01
N LEU A 22 0.33 9.53 -5.33
CA LEU A 22 -0.69 9.78 -6.35
C LEU A 22 -1.82 8.75 -6.31
N LEU A 23 -1.48 7.47 -6.15
CA LEU A 23 -2.47 6.40 -6.01
C LEU A 23 -3.31 6.59 -4.74
N TYR A 24 -2.68 6.95 -3.61
CA TYR A 24 -3.38 7.25 -2.37
C TYR A 24 -4.35 8.43 -2.52
N LEU A 25 -3.90 9.55 -3.10
CA LEU A 25 -4.76 10.72 -3.32
C LEU A 25 -5.90 10.42 -4.30
N GLY A 26 -5.62 9.62 -5.35
CA GLY A 26 -6.65 9.15 -6.27
C GLY A 26 -7.71 8.29 -5.60
N TYR A 27 -7.29 7.38 -4.70
CA TYR A 27 -8.19 6.57 -3.88
C TYR A 27 -9.09 7.47 -3.02
N VAL A 28 -8.50 8.43 -2.29
CA VAL A 28 -9.24 9.36 -1.43
C VAL A 28 -10.22 10.20 -2.24
N ALA A 29 -9.79 10.72 -3.39
CA ALA A 29 -10.64 11.55 -4.25
C ALA A 29 -11.86 10.78 -4.77
N LEU A 30 -11.66 9.54 -5.24
CA LEU A 30 -12.75 8.70 -5.74
C LEU A 30 -13.70 8.26 -4.64
N ASP A 31 -13.18 7.81 -3.49
CA ASP A 31 -14.04 7.35 -2.40
C ASP A 31 -14.85 8.50 -1.79
N ASN A 32 -14.23 9.69 -1.67
CA ASN A 32 -14.93 10.89 -1.25
C ASN A 32 -16.03 11.27 -2.26
N ALA A 33 -15.73 11.29 -3.56
CA ALA A 33 -16.72 11.58 -4.59
C ALA A 33 -17.90 10.59 -4.58
N ARG A 34 -17.61 9.30 -4.35
CA ARG A 34 -18.61 8.24 -4.21
C ARG A 34 -19.56 8.52 -3.05
N LEU A 35 -19.02 8.81 -1.86
CA LEU A 35 -19.83 9.12 -0.68
C LEU A 35 -20.60 10.43 -0.83
N SER A 36 -19.98 11.47 -1.35
CA SER A 36 -20.66 12.75 -1.58
C SER A 36 -21.83 12.61 -2.55
N LYS A 37 -21.68 11.84 -3.65
CA LYS A 37 -22.80 11.52 -4.55
C LYS A 37 -23.90 10.75 -3.84
N GLY A 38 -23.56 9.73 -3.06
CA GLY A 38 -24.55 8.99 -2.26
C GLY A 38 -25.31 9.87 -1.28
N ALA A 39 -24.62 10.77 -0.59
CA ALA A 39 -25.24 11.71 0.34
C ALA A 39 -26.16 12.73 -0.35
N MET A 40 -25.81 13.21 -1.56
CA MET A 40 -26.64 14.13 -2.34
C MET A 40 -27.97 13.50 -2.79
N ILE A 41 -27.99 12.20 -3.04
CA ILE A 41 -29.21 11.47 -3.42
C ILE A 41 -30.17 11.37 -2.23
N GLY A 42 -29.65 11.21 -1.01
CA GLY A 42 -30.44 11.18 0.23
C GLY A 42 -31.48 10.06 0.23
N ASN A 43 -32.72 10.39 0.59
CA ASN A 43 -33.86 9.43 0.63
C ASN A 43 -34.64 9.33 -0.69
N ARG A 44 -34.13 9.90 -1.79
CA ARG A 44 -34.79 9.79 -3.10
C ARG A 44 -34.56 8.38 -3.68
N SER A 45 -35.50 7.92 -4.50
CA SER A 45 -35.31 6.69 -5.25
C SER A 45 -34.13 6.85 -6.22
N ILE A 46 -33.11 6.02 -6.05
CA ILE A 46 -31.94 5.95 -6.93
C ILE A 46 -32.39 5.48 -8.32
N THR A 47 -32.00 6.22 -9.36
CA THR A 47 -32.12 5.75 -10.74
C THR A 47 -31.05 4.72 -11.08
N GLU A 48 -31.30 3.86 -12.06
CA GLU A 48 -30.32 2.84 -12.47
C GLU A 48 -28.98 3.45 -12.92
N SER A 49 -29.00 4.60 -13.58
CA SER A 49 -27.80 5.30 -14.04
C SER A 49 -26.98 5.90 -12.89
N GLU A 50 -27.64 6.41 -11.85
CA GLU A 50 -26.97 6.89 -10.62
C GLU A 50 -26.33 5.73 -9.86
N TRP A 51 -27.04 4.60 -9.76
CA TRP A 51 -26.51 3.37 -9.15
C TRP A 51 -25.27 2.88 -9.90
N GLU A 52 -25.35 2.81 -11.22
CA GLU A 52 -24.22 2.39 -12.06
C GLU A 52 -23.01 3.31 -11.85
N SER A 53 -23.22 4.63 -11.84
CA SER A 53 -22.14 5.59 -11.59
C SER A 53 -21.47 5.39 -10.22
N ILE A 54 -22.26 5.21 -9.15
CA ILE A 54 -21.74 4.98 -7.80
C ILE A 54 -21.00 3.63 -7.72
N SER A 55 -21.55 2.60 -8.34
CA SER A 55 -20.96 1.26 -8.40
C SER A 55 -19.62 1.28 -9.13
N GLN A 56 -19.54 1.93 -10.29
CA GLN A 56 -18.29 2.11 -11.04
C GLN A 56 -17.24 2.86 -10.22
N MET A 57 -17.62 3.94 -9.52
CA MET A 57 -16.69 4.64 -8.62
C MET A 57 -16.15 3.71 -7.53
N GLY A 58 -17.01 2.87 -6.94
CA GLY A 58 -16.59 1.86 -5.97
C GLY A 58 -15.60 0.86 -6.55
N ALA A 59 -15.84 0.37 -7.76
CA ALA A 59 -14.93 -0.54 -8.47
C ALA A 59 -13.57 0.12 -8.74
N TRP A 60 -13.55 1.40 -9.17
CA TRP A 60 -12.31 2.14 -9.36
C TRP A 60 -11.54 2.37 -8.06
N THR A 61 -12.22 2.67 -6.95
CA THR A 61 -11.58 2.78 -5.63
C THR A 61 -10.87 1.48 -5.24
N VAL A 62 -11.54 0.33 -5.42
CA VAL A 62 -10.95 -1.00 -5.16
C VAL A 62 -9.77 -1.28 -6.09
N ASN A 63 -9.89 -0.96 -7.38
CA ASN A 63 -8.80 -1.14 -8.33
C ASN A 63 -7.57 -0.29 -7.96
N LEU A 64 -7.77 0.96 -7.52
CA LEU A 64 -6.67 1.80 -7.05
C LEU A 64 -5.99 1.22 -5.82
N GLU A 65 -6.75 0.66 -4.88
CA GLU A 65 -6.20 -0.05 -3.72
C GLU A 65 -5.35 -1.25 -4.16
N PHE A 66 -5.83 -2.06 -5.11
CA PHE A 66 -5.06 -3.18 -5.66
C PHE A 66 -3.80 -2.73 -6.40
N ILE A 67 -3.85 -1.65 -7.17
CA ILE A 67 -2.68 -1.10 -7.86
C ILE A 67 -1.67 -0.59 -6.83
N PHE A 68 -2.12 0.12 -5.79
CA PHE A 68 -1.27 0.60 -4.69
C PHE A 68 -0.53 -0.57 -4.00
N LEU A 69 -1.25 -1.64 -3.69
CA LEU A 69 -0.67 -2.85 -3.10
C LEU A 69 0.26 -3.58 -4.08
N GLY A 70 -0.11 -3.69 -5.35
CA GLY A 70 0.70 -4.30 -6.39
C GLY A 70 2.04 -3.59 -6.57
N VAL A 71 2.03 -2.26 -6.61
CA VAL A 71 3.23 -1.43 -6.68
C VAL A 71 4.13 -1.66 -5.46
N PHE A 72 3.56 -1.74 -4.26
CA PHE A 72 4.30 -2.08 -3.05
C PHE A 72 4.95 -3.48 -3.13
N VAL A 73 4.19 -4.50 -3.53
CA VAL A 73 4.70 -5.88 -3.65
C VAL A 73 5.81 -5.99 -4.70
N VAL A 74 5.66 -5.32 -5.84
CA VAL A 74 6.69 -5.25 -6.88
C VAL A 74 7.96 -4.61 -6.31
N MET A 75 7.84 -3.46 -5.66
CA MET A 75 8.98 -2.75 -5.07
C MET A 75 9.69 -3.59 -4.00
N LEU A 76 8.92 -4.21 -3.10
CA LEU A 76 9.42 -5.12 -2.08
C LEU A 76 10.19 -6.29 -2.70
N SER A 77 9.64 -6.90 -3.75
CA SER A 77 10.26 -8.02 -4.46
C SER A 77 11.58 -7.61 -5.11
N ILE A 78 11.62 -6.48 -5.82
CA ILE A 78 12.84 -5.96 -6.43
C ILE A 78 13.92 -5.72 -5.35
N MET A 79 13.55 -5.10 -4.22
CA MET A 79 14.52 -4.85 -3.14
C MET A 79 14.97 -6.14 -2.45
N TYR A 80 14.08 -7.11 -2.26
CA TYR A 80 14.43 -8.42 -1.74
C TYR A 80 15.49 -9.11 -2.63
N PHE A 81 15.27 -9.16 -3.94
CA PHE A 81 16.25 -9.74 -4.86
C PHE A 81 17.58 -8.97 -4.91
N ARG A 82 17.53 -7.63 -4.87
CA ARG A 82 18.75 -6.80 -4.80
C ARG A 82 19.51 -7.02 -3.50
N SER A 83 18.80 -7.30 -2.39
CA SER A 83 19.43 -7.51 -1.09
C SER A 83 20.36 -8.73 -1.03
N PHE A 84 20.12 -9.75 -1.87
CA PHE A 84 21.02 -10.90 -1.99
C PHE A 84 22.41 -10.53 -2.50
N LYS A 85 22.48 -9.54 -3.40
CA LYS A 85 23.75 -9.06 -3.95
C LYS A 85 24.36 -7.95 -3.10
N ASN A 86 23.53 -7.09 -2.52
CA ASN A 86 23.97 -5.95 -1.74
C ASN A 86 23.01 -5.65 -0.59
N LYS A 87 23.38 -6.05 0.63
CA LYS A 87 22.57 -5.82 1.84
C LYS A 87 22.36 -4.34 2.18
N SER A 88 23.20 -3.43 1.67
CA SER A 88 23.06 -1.99 1.94
C SER A 88 21.79 -1.36 1.36
N VAL A 89 21.10 -2.04 0.43
CA VAL A 89 19.84 -1.57 -0.16
C VAL A 89 18.63 -1.71 0.77
N ILE A 90 18.74 -2.51 1.84
CA ILE A 90 17.63 -2.76 2.78
C ILE A 90 17.32 -1.52 3.60
N LYS A 91 18.35 -0.85 4.16
CA LYS A 91 18.15 0.32 5.03
C LYS A 91 17.43 1.47 4.31
N PRO A 92 17.80 1.86 3.08
CA PRO A 92 17.12 2.93 2.34
C PRO A 92 15.69 2.57 1.98
N PHE A 93 15.44 1.30 1.65
CA PHE A 93 14.08 0.80 1.39
C PHE A 93 13.18 0.94 2.63
N LEU A 94 13.65 0.46 3.78
CA LEU A 94 12.89 0.53 5.04
C LEU A 94 12.65 1.98 5.47
N VAL A 95 13.66 2.84 5.40
CA VAL A 95 13.52 4.27 5.73
C VAL A 95 12.51 4.95 4.80
N THR A 96 12.58 4.68 3.50
CA THR A 96 11.64 5.26 2.52
C THR A 96 10.20 4.79 2.77
N HIS A 97 10.01 3.51 3.10
CA HIS A 97 8.69 2.96 3.41
C HIS A 97 8.13 3.50 4.72
N ALA A 98 8.95 3.58 5.77
CA ALA A 98 8.54 4.18 7.03
C ALA A 98 8.16 5.66 6.85
N ALA A 99 8.94 6.41 6.06
CA ALA A 99 8.60 7.78 5.72
C ALA A 99 7.29 7.88 4.95
N LEU A 100 7.07 7.03 3.94
CA LEU A 100 5.82 6.98 3.19
C LEU A 100 4.62 6.66 4.09
N PHE A 101 4.76 5.68 4.98
CA PHE A 101 3.73 5.31 5.96
C PHE A 101 3.36 6.52 6.84
N MET A 102 4.36 7.22 7.39
CA MET A 102 4.13 8.41 8.20
C MET A 102 3.48 9.55 7.41
N VAL A 103 3.89 9.76 6.15
CA VAL A 103 3.28 10.78 5.29
C VAL A 103 1.82 10.46 5.02
N ILE A 104 1.48 9.22 4.66
CA ILE A 104 0.09 8.80 4.42
C ILE A 104 -0.74 8.91 5.70
N LEU A 105 -0.17 8.52 6.85
CA LEU A 105 -0.83 8.67 8.15
C LEU A 105 -1.17 10.14 8.43
N VAL A 106 -0.19 11.05 8.32
CA VAL A 106 -0.39 12.49 8.53
C VAL A 106 -1.39 13.05 7.52
N LEU A 107 -1.28 12.68 6.24
CA LEU A 107 -2.24 13.09 5.20
C LEU A 107 -3.66 12.61 5.50
N SER A 108 -3.82 11.40 6.04
CA SER A 108 -5.14 10.87 6.41
C SER A 108 -5.82 11.76 7.45
N PHE A 109 -5.08 12.23 8.46
CA PHE A 109 -5.62 13.18 9.43
C PHE A 109 -5.82 14.59 8.86
N ALA A 110 -4.90 15.05 8.00
CA ALA A 110 -4.99 16.36 7.37
C ALA A 110 -6.16 16.47 6.37
N LEU A 111 -6.56 15.36 5.75
CA LEU A 111 -7.67 15.29 4.79
C LEU A 111 -9.04 15.08 5.47
N LEU A 112 -9.06 14.67 6.74
CA LEU A 112 -10.29 14.47 7.50
C LEU A 112 -11.25 15.69 7.49
N PRO A 113 -10.82 16.96 7.69
CA PRO A 113 -11.73 18.10 7.69
C PRO A 113 -12.23 18.51 6.29
N VAL A 114 -11.57 18.07 5.22
CA VAL A 114 -11.89 18.46 3.83
C VAL A 114 -12.54 17.34 3.02
N THR A 115 -12.75 16.18 3.64
CA THR A 115 -13.42 15.02 3.03
C THR A 115 -14.61 14.60 3.90
N SER A 116 -15.58 13.91 3.31
CA SER A 116 -16.69 13.26 4.02
C SER A 116 -16.34 11.83 4.45
N LEU A 117 -15.07 11.45 4.33
CA LEU A 117 -14.61 10.09 4.58
C LEU A 117 -14.34 9.87 6.07
N PRO A 118 -14.83 8.76 6.65
CA PRO A 118 -14.37 8.32 7.96
C PRO A 118 -12.86 8.06 7.95
N ILE A 119 -12.20 8.27 9.09
CA ILE A 119 -10.76 8.04 9.22
C ILE A 119 -10.36 6.61 8.84
N GLY A 120 -11.24 5.63 9.05
CA GLY A 120 -11.03 4.24 8.63
C GLY A 120 -10.79 4.09 7.13
N ASN A 121 -11.59 4.76 6.30
CA ASN A 121 -11.42 4.77 4.84
C ASN A 121 -10.12 5.47 4.44
N LEU A 122 -9.81 6.61 5.05
CA LEU A 122 -8.58 7.35 4.77
C LEU A 122 -7.32 6.53 5.13
N LEU A 123 -7.40 5.68 6.15
CA LEU A 123 -6.32 4.79 6.57
C LEU A 123 -6.35 3.41 5.86
N GLN A 124 -7.39 3.09 5.10
CA GLN A 124 -7.58 1.74 4.57
C GLN A 124 -6.41 1.27 3.69
N PRO A 125 -5.87 2.07 2.74
CA PRO A 125 -4.69 1.64 1.97
C PRO A 125 -3.46 1.32 2.84
N LEU A 126 -3.31 2.04 3.95
CA LEU A 126 -2.23 1.84 4.93
C LEU A 126 -2.43 0.54 5.73
N LEU A 127 -3.66 0.28 6.17
CA LEU A 127 -4.04 -0.93 6.88
C LEU A 127 -3.86 -2.17 6.00
N SER A 128 -4.31 -2.12 4.75
CA SER A 128 -4.13 -3.20 3.78
C SER A 128 -2.64 -3.51 3.54
N LEU A 129 -1.80 -2.47 3.47
CA LEU A 129 -0.35 -2.62 3.35
C LEU A 129 0.27 -3.26 4.60
N ALA A 130 -0.17 -2.87 5.79
CA ALA A 130 0.28 -3.46 7.05
C ALA A 130 -0.09 -4.96 7.14
N ILE A 131 -1.33 -5.30 6.80
CA ILE A 131 -1.83 -6.69 6.78
C ILE A 131 -1.00 -7.55 5.82
N ILE A 132 -0.80 -7.08 4.57
CA ILE A 132 0.02 -7.81 3.60
C ILE A 132 1.46 -7.97 4.08
N THR A 133 2.04 -6.93 4.69
CA THR A 133 3.39 -7.03 5.25
C THR A 133 3.48 -8.08 6.34
N LEU A 134 2.54 -8.12 7.28
CA LEU A 134 2.46 -9.14 8.33
C LEU A 134 2.27 -10.54 7.77
N PHE A 135 1.42 -10.67 6.74
CA PHE A 135 1.20 -11.93 6.04
C PHE A 135 2.50 -12.45 5.39
N LEU A 136 3.24 -11.59 4.70
CA LEU A 136 4.50 -11.95 4.06
C LEU A 136 5.59 -12.33 5.07
N ILE A 137 5.70 -11.60 6.19
CA ILE A 137 6.61 -11.96 7.29
C ILE A 137 6.27 -13.33 7.87
N SER A 138 4.98 -13.58 8.11
CA SER A 138 4.49 -14.87 8.64
C SER A 138 4.80 -16.02 7.68
N LEU A 139 4.54 -15.83 6.38
CA LEU A 139 4.85 -16.81 5.34
C LEU A 139 6.36 -17.13 5.29
N PHE A 140 7.20 -16.10 5.34
CA PHE A 140 8.66 -16.28 5.39
C PHE A 140 9.10 -17.11 6.60
N PHE A 141 8.54 -16.81 7.78
CA PHE A 141 8.84 -17.53 9.02
C PHE A 141 8.44 -19.01 8.95
N VAL A 142 7.25 -19.31 8.43
CA VAL A 142 6.77 -20.69 8.21
C VAL A 142 7.71 -21.46 7.27
N ILE A 143 8.07 -20.86 6.13
CA ILE A 143 8.99 -21.50 5.17
C ILE A 143 10.37 -21.76 5.81
N PHE A 144 10.86 -20.82 6.62
CA PHE A 144 12.12 -20.98 7.33
C PHE A 144 12.09 -22.14 8.33
N ILE A 145 11.02 -22.27 9.12
CA ILE A 145 10.83 -23.40 10.04
C ILE A 145 10.79 -24.72 9.28
N LEU A 146 9.99 -24.83 8.21
CA LEU A 146 9.89 -26.05 7.42
C LEU A 146 11.25 -26.48 6.84
N ARG A 147 12.06 -25.52 6.39
CA ARG A 147 13.43 -25.79 5.89
C ARG A 147 14.39 -26.24 6.99
N THR A 148 14.32 -25.66 8.18
CA THR A 148 15.18 -26.04 9.30
C THR A 148 14.80 -27.42 9.88
N MET A 149 13.51 -27.73 9.93
CA MET A 149 13.02 -29.07 10.29
C MET A 149 13.50 -30.14 9.31
N LYS A 150 13.37 -29.89 8.00
CA LYS A 150 13.85 -30.83 6.96
C LYS A 150 15.35 -31.12 7.09
N LYS A 151 16.17 -30.09 7.34
CA LYS A 151 17.62 -30.26 7.55
C LYS A 151 17.96 -31.09 8.80
N LYS A 152 17.21 -30.93 9.90
CA LYS A 152 17.41 -31.75 11.11
C LYS A 152 17.08 -33.22 10.87
N THR A 153 16.03 -33.52 10.11
CA THR A 153 15.66 -34.90 9.77
C THR A 153 16.67 -35.55 8.83
N GLU A 154 17.26 -34.82 7.88
CA GLU A 154 18.31 -35.33 6.98
C GLU A 154 19.66 -35.60 7.70
N GLN A 155 19.90 -35.01 8.88
CA GLN A 155 21.12 -35.22 9.68
C GLN A 155 20.99 -36.31 10.75
N SER A 156 19.80 -36.88 10.95
CA SER A 156 19.53 -37.91 11.97
C SER A 156 19.41 -39.34 11.40
N PHE A 157 19.79 -39.54 10.13
CA PHE A 157 19.90 -40.83 9.45
C PHE A 157 21.35 -41.00 8.96
#